data_AF-A0A845V0G0-F1
#
_entry.id   AF-A0A845V0G0-F1
#
_cell.length_a   1.000
_cell.length_b   1.000
_cell.length_c   1.000
_cell.angle_alpha   90.00
_cell.angle_beta   90.00
_cell.angle_gamma   90.00
#
_symmetry.space_group_name_H-M   'P 1'
#
loop_
_entity.id
_entity.type
_entity.pdbx_description
1 polymer ?
#
loop_
_entity_poly.entity_id
_entity_poly.type
_entity_poly.pdbx_seq_one_letter_code
_entity_poly.pdbx_strand_id
1 'polypeptide(L)' 'MIVSGVVVKVTPGTEDACARHLSSSPGVFIEKIEPGNLALVIESASNQNMIDQSLAWQQELEAIQGIYPTFIGRHDEAPC' A
#
# COMPACT_ATOMS: atom_id res chain seq x y z
N MET A 1 -4.80 -12.57 9.86
CA MET A 1 -4.66 -11.74 8.63
C MET A 1 -4.59 -10.29 9.05
N ILE A 2 -3.82 -9.45 8.36
CA ILE A 2 -3.76 -8.01 8.66
C ILE A 2 -4.39 -7.20 7.52
N VAL A 3 -5.02 -6.09 7.89
CA VAL A 3 -5.52 -5.09 6.95
C VAL A 3 -4.89 -3.76 7.35
N SER A 4 -4.22 -3.12 6.41
CA SER A 4 -3.49 -1.87 6.67
C SER A 4 -3.92 -0.78 5.71
N GLY A 5 -4.24 0.40 6.26
CA GLY A 5 -4.33 1.62 5.48
C GLY A 5 -2.93 2.17 5.24
N VAL A 6 -2.62 2.53 4.00
CA VAL A 6 -1.30 3.00 3.60
C VAL A 6 -1.44 4.22 2.70
N VAL A 7 -0.62 5.23 2.95
CA VAL A 7 -0.43 6.36 2.03
C VAL A 7 0.92 6.18 1.35
N VAL A 8 0.93 6.16 0.02
CA VAL A 8 2.15 6.11 -0.78
C VAL A 8 2.34 7.47 -1.42
N LYS A 9 3.45 8.12 -1.09
CA LYS A 9 3.84 9.37 -1.73
C LYS A 9 4.61 9.03 -3.00
N VAL A 10 4.20 9.61 -4.11
CA VAL A 10 4.80 9.40 -5.43
C VAL A 10 5.22 10.73 -6.06
N THR A 11 6.07 10.65 -7.07
CA THR A 11 6.41 11.80 -7.90
C THR A 11 5.16 12.29 -8.65
N PRO A 12 4.84 13.59 -8.60
CA PRO A 12 3.66 14.12 -9.28
C PRO A 12 3.64 13.79 -10.78
N GLY A 13 2.49 13.34 -11.28
CA GLY A 13 2.30 12.93 -12.68
C GLY A 13 2.61 11.45 -12.96
N THR A 14 2.97 10.66 -11.93
CA THR A 14 3.23 9.21 -12.04
C THR A 14 2.18 8.35 -11.35
N GLU A 15 1.15 8.96 -10.77
CA GLU A 15 0.19 8.33 -9.86
C GLU A 15 -0.53 7.15 -10.52
N ASP A 16 -1.04 7.34 -11.74
CA ASP A 16 -1.75 6.28 -12.47
C ASP A 16 -0.84 5.09 -12.80
N ALA A 17 0.42 5.35 -13.17
CA ALA A 17 1.38 4.29 -13.47
C ALA A 17 1.73 3.49 -12.21
N CYS A 18 1.99 4.19 -11.10
CA CYS A 18 2.22 3.58 -9.80
C CYS A 18 0.98 2.80 -9.32
N ALA A 19 -0.22 3.36 -9.42
CA ALA A 19 -1.46 2.71 -9.01
C ALA A 19 -1.73 1.42 -9.79
N ARG A 20 -1.51 1.41 -11.12
CA ARG A 20 -1.61 0.19 -11.96
C ARG A 20 -0.60 -0.88 -11.57
N HIS A 21 0.63 -0.47 -11.24
CA HIS A 21 1.65 -1.39 -10.79
C HIS A 21 1.31 -1.98 -9.42
N LEU A 22 0.98 -1.14 -8.45
CA LEU A 22 0.67 -1.57 -7.07
C LEU A 22 -0.58 -2.46 -7.01
N SER A 23 -1.64 -2.14 -7.77
CA SER A 23 -2.86 -2.96 -7.84
C SER A 23 -2.66 -4.33 -8.51
N SER A 24 -1.53 -4.56 -9.18
CA SER A 24 -1.18 -5.90 -9.69
C SER A 24 -0.75 -6.86 -8.57
N SER A 25 -0.40 -6.32 -7.40
CA SER A 25 -0.04 -7.13 -6.25
C SER A 25 -1.30 -7.69 -5.56
N PRO A 26 -1.34 -9.00 -5.26
CA PRO A 26 -2.46 -9.59 -4.52
C PRO A 26 -2.67 -8.89 -3.17
N GLY A 27 -3.94 -8.63 -2.83
CA GLY A 27 -4.33 -7.99 -1.57
C GLY A 27 -4.12 -6.48 -1.51
N VAL A 28 -3.82 -5.83 -2.64
CA VAL A 28 -3.65 -4.36 -2.70
C VAL A 28 -4.84 -3.72 -3.41
N PHE A 29 -5.47 -2.78 -2.73
CA PHE A 29 -6.64 -2.05 -3.22
C PHE A 29 -6.32 -0.56 -3.22
N ILE A 30 -6.49 0.11 -4.36
CA ILE A 30 -6.30 1.56 -4.48
C ILE A 30 -7.64 2.23 -4.14
N GLU A 31 -7.68 2.94 -3.02
CA GLU A 31 -8.88 3.67 -2.56
C GLU A 31 -8.97 5.06 -3.18
N LYS A 32 -7.81 5.72 -3.34
CA LYS A 32 -7.78 7.08 -3.87
C LYS A 32 -6.47 7.39 -4.59
N ILE A 33 -6.60 8.17 -5.66
CA ILE A 33 -5.49 8.78 -6.38
C ILE A 33 -5.60 10.30 -6.21
N GLU A 34 -4.56 10.92 -5.66
CA GLU A 34 -4.44 12.37 -5.52
C GLU A 34 -3.08 12.83 -6.06
N PRO A 35 -2.93 14.10 -6.48
CA PRO A 35 -1.63 14.60 -6.94
C PRO A 35 -0.51 14.34 -5.92
N GLY A 36 0.50 13.58 -6.34
CA GLY A 36 1.66 13.15 -5.56
C GLY A 36 1.38 12.06 -4.51
N ASN A 37 0.16 11.52 -4.41
CA ASN A 37 -0.21 10.59 -3.35
C ASN A 37 -1.20 9.50 -3.81
N LEU A 38 -1.04 8.30 -3.26
CA LEU A 38 -1.98 7.19 -3.39
C LEU A 38 -2.44 6.76 -2.01
N ALA A 39 -3.74 6.58 -1.82
CA ALA A 39 -4.28 5.91 -0.64
C ALA A 39 -4.61 4.46 -1.03
N LEU A 40 -4.08 3.52 -0.28
CA LEU A 40 -4.29 2.09 -0.50
C LEU A 40 -4.68 1.37 0.78
N VAL A 41 -5.39 0.26 0.60
CA VAL A 41 -5.60 -0.78 1.61
C VAL A 41 -4.76 -1.99 1.19
N ILE A 42 -3.99 -2.53 2.13
CA ILE A 42 -3.19 -3.75 1.93
C ILE A 42 -3.71 -4.82 2.89
N GLU A 43 -4.11 -5.95 2.32
CA GLU A 43 -4.38 -7.19 3.03
C GLU A 43 -3.16 -8.09 2.94
N SER A 44 -2.66 -8.54 4.09
CA SER A 44 -1.47 -9.39 4.13
C SER A 44 -1.57 -10.47 5.20
N ALA A 45 -0.77 -11.53 5.04
CA ALA A 45 -0.71 -12.62 6.01
C ALA A 45 -0.07 -12.17 7.33
N SER A 46 0.88 -11.22 7.27
CA SER A 46 1.62 -10.74 8.43
C SER A 46 2.11 -9.30 8.24
N ASN A 47 2.45 -8.62 9.34
CA ASN A 47 3.09 -7.30 9.27
C ASN A 47 4.42 -7.34 8.51
N GLN A 48 5.18 -8.43 8.67
CA GLN A 48 6.48 -8.57 8.01
C GLN A 48 6.31 -8.64 6.49
N ASN A 49 5.36 -9.44 6.00
CA ASN A 49 5.09 -9.55 4.56
C ASN A 49 4.72 -8.20 3.95
N MET A 50 3.89 -7.40 4.64
CA MET A 50 3.53 -6.06 4.18
C MET A 50 4.73 -5.11 4.12
N ILE A 51 5.62 -5.17 5.13
CA ILE A 51 6.85 -4.36 5.17
C ILE A 51 7.78 -4.76 4.01
N ASP A 52 8.01 -6.06 3.83
CA ASP A 52 8.89 -6.59 2.77
C ASP A 52 8.36 -6.20 1.38
N GLN A 53 7.05 -6.31 1.17
CA GLN A 53 6.39 -5.90 -0.06
C GLN A 53 6.50 -4.39 -0.29
N SER A 54 6.32 -3.57 0.75
CA SER A 54 6.46 -2.11 0.66
C SER A 54 7.89 -1.71 0.32
N LEU A 55 8.89 -2.39 0.89
CA LEU A 55 10.31 -2.17 0.58
C LEU A 55 10.63 -2.55 -0.87
N ALA A 56 10.07 -3.66 -1.36
CA ALA A 56 10.24 -4.07 -2.75
C ALA A 56 9.71 -3.00 -3.72
N TRP A 57 8.52 -2.44 -3.47
CA TRP A 57 7.97 -1.37 -4.30
C TRP A 57 8.84 -0.11 -4.32
N GLN A 58 9.42 0.29 -3.18
CA GLN A 58 10.34 1.44 -3.14
C GLN A 58 11.63 1.19 -3.95
N GLN A 59 12.05 -0.06 -4.08
CA GLN A 59 13.24 -0.42 -4.87
C GLN A 59 12.93 -0.54 -6.36
N GLU A 60 11.72 -1.01 -6.71
CA GLU A 60 11.30 -1.25 -8.09
C GLU A 60 10.76 0.03 -8.79
N LEU A 61 10.12 0.92 -8.03
CA LEU A 61 9.49 2.12 -8.54
C LEU A 61 10.23 3.36 -8.03
N GLU A 62 11.15 3.90 -8.82
CA GLU A 62 11.84 5.17 -8.53
C GLU A 62 10.87 6.36 -8.31
N ALA A 63 9.65 6.24 -8.82
CA ALA A 63 8.59 7.21 -8.63
C ALA A 63 8.04 7.24 -7.19
N ILE A 64 8.22 6.19 -6.37
CA ILE A 64 7.78 6.17 -4.98
C ILE A 64 8.80 6.92 -4.11
N GLN A 65 8.34 7.97 -3.45
CA GLN A 65 9.13 8.79 -2.54
C GLN A 65 9.04 8.30 -1.09
N GLY A 66 7.97 7.60 -0.74
CA GLY A 66 7.77 7.07 0.60
C GLY A 66 6.46 6.31 0.75
N ILE A 67 6.42 5.43 1.74
CA ILE A 67 5.26 4.62 2.09
C ILE A 67 5.00 4.78 3.58
N TYR A 68 3.77 5.16 3.93
CA TYR A 68 3.37 5.53 5.28
C TYR A 68 2.15 4.70 5.70
N PRO A 69 2.34 3.63 6.47
CA PRO A 69 1.24 2.91 7.09
C PRO A 69 0.49 3.83 8.06
N THR A 70 -0.82 3.98 7.88
CA THR A 70 -1.66 4.87 8.70
C THR A 70 -2.44 4.11 9.77
N PHE A 71 -2.78 2.85 9.51
CA PHE A 71 -3.52 1.99 10.44
C PHE A 71 -3.19 0.54 10.15
N ILE A 72 -2.94 -0.28 11.17
CA ILE A 72 -2.76 -1.73 11.03
C ILE A 72 -3.79 -2.42 11.93
N GLY A 73 -4.82 -3.00 11.32
CA GLY A 73 -5.80 -3.85 11.98
C GLY A 73 -5.41 -5.31 11.86
N ARG A 74 -5.55 -6.07 12.95
CA ARG A 74 -5.57 -7.54 12.87
C ARG A 74 -7.01 -7.98 12.71
N HIS A 75 -7.27 -8.78 11.69
CA HIS A 75 -8.53 -9.49 11.55
C HIS A 75 -8.47 -10.72 12.47
N ASP A 76 -8.48 -10.49 13.78
CA ASP A 76 -8.72 -11.53 14.78
C ASP A 76 -9.84 -11.02 15.71
N GLU A 77 -10.97 -11.73 15.63
CA GLU A 77 -12.16 -11.72 16.50
C GLU A 77 -13.13 -10.54 16.37
N ALA A 78 -14.13 -10.72 15.50
CA ALA A 78 -15.47 -10.22 15.82
C ALA A 78 -15.89 -10.83 17.17
N PRO A 79 -16.36 -10.05 18.16
CA PRO A 79 -16.90 -10.63 19.38
C PRO A 79 -18.18 -11.41 19.02
N CYS A 80 -18.14 -12.71 19.28
CA CYS A 80 -19.26 -13.63 19.21
C CYS A 80 -20.40 -13.19 20.14
#